data_AF-A0A7I7VKW9-F1
#
_entry.id   AF-A0A7I7VKW9-F1
#
_cell.length_a   1.000
_cell.length_b   1.000
_cell.length_c   1.000
_cell.angle_alpha   90.00
_cell.angle_beta   90.00
_cell.angle_gamma   90.00
#
_symmetry.space_group_name_H-M   'P 1'
#
loop_
_entity.id
_entity.type
_entity.pdbx_description
1 polymer ?
#
loop_
_entity_poly.entity_id
_entity_poly.type
_entity_poly.pdbx_seq_one_letter_code
_entity_poly.pdbx_strand_id
1 'polypeptide(L)'
;MPKGTGAVHIATQRRKYTGKDGVERVYESQLLRRSFREDGRVRNETLANLSVLPPEAIAAIRAILAGKSLVDPAAVCTVTRALPHGHLAAASVTAKALGPGCWARRAGTVRSRWR
;
A
#
# COMPACT_ATOMS: atom_id res chain seq x y z
N MET A 1 22.27 -26.22 2.43
CA MET A 1 22.61 -24.80 2.17
C MET A 1 21.33 -23.99 2.09
N PRO A 2 21.27 -22.76 2.62
CA PRO A 2 20.11 -21.90 2.44
C PRO A 2 19.95 -21.57 0.95
N LYS A 3 18.76 -21.83 0.40
CA LYS A 3 18.42 -21.47 -0.99
C LYS A 3 18.51 -19.94 -1.12
N GLY A 4 19.25 -19.47 -2.14
CA GLY A 4 19.57 -18.05 -2.30
C GLY A 4 18.35 -17.12 -2.28
N THR A 5 18.57 -15.85 -1.94
CA THR A 5 17.55 -14.82 -1.74
C THR A 5 16.87 -14.46 -3.07
N GLY A 6 15.93 -15.29 -3.50
CA GLY A 6 15.08 -15.04 -4.67
C GLY A 6 14.07 -13.93 -4.42
N ALA A 7 13.64 -13.25 -5.49
CA ALA A 7 12.62 -12.20 -5.40
C ALA A 7 11.30 -12.76 -4.83
N VAL A 8 10.76 -12.09 -3.82
CA VAL A 8 9.53 -12.48 -3.11
C VAL A 8 8.38 -11.58 -3.56
N HIS A 9 7.22 -12.16 -3.87
CA HIS A 9 6.01 -11.45 -4.26
C HIS A 9 4.75 -12.10 -3.67
N ILE A 10 3.66 -11.35 -3.62
CA ILE A 10 2.34 -11.86 -3.24
C ILE A 10 1.56 -12.21 -4.51
N ALA A 11 1.13 -13.46 -4.63
CA ALA A 11 0.26 -13.94 -5.69
C ALA A 11 -1.18 -14.09 -5.19
N THR A 12 -2.13 -13.55 -5.95
CA THR A 12 -3.57 -13.78 -5.72
C THR A 12 -4.01 -14.99 -6.53
N GLN A 13 -4.62 -15.98 -5.87
CA GLN A 13 -5.30 -17.09 -6.53
C GLN A 13 -6.80 -16.95 -6.35
N ARG A 14 -7.56 -17.09 -7.44
CA ARG A 14 -9.02 -17.09 -7.43
C ARG A 14 -9.53 -18.46 -7.83
N ARG A 15 -10.46 -19.01 -7.05
CA ARG A 15 -11.13 -20.28 -7.35
C ARG A 15 -12.63 -20.04 -7.32
N LYS A 16 -13.30 -20.44 -8.40
CA LYS A 16 -14.76 -20.42 -8.52
C LYS A 16 -15.29 -21.81 -8.21
N TYR A 17 -16.31 -21.88 -7.37
CA TYR A 17 -16.97 -23.14 -7.02
C TYR A 17 -18.47 -22.95 -7.09
N THR A 18 -19.13 -23.73 -7.95
CA THR A 18 -20.59 -23.79 -8.00
C THR A 18 -21.06 -24.90 -7.08
N GLY A 19 -21.81 -24.54 -6.04
CA GLY A 19 -22.41 -25.50 -5.12
C GLY A 19 -23.50 -26.33 -5.81
N LYS A 20 -23.88 -27.47 -5.21
CA LYS A 20 -25.00 -28.29 -5.67
C LYS A 20 -26.33 -27.51 -5.72
N ASP A 21 -26.43 -26.44 -4.95
CA ASP A 21 -27.58 -25.52 -4.87
C ASP A 21 -27.56 -24.45 -5.99
N GLY A 22 -26.62 -24.51 -6.94
CA GLY A 22 -26.48 -23.55 -8.04
C GLY A 22 -25.79 -22.23 -7.66
N VAL A 23 -25.45 -22.02 -6.38
CA VAL A 23 -24.79 -20.78 -5.91
C VAL A 23 -23.30 -20.79 -6.23
N GLU A 24 -22.83 -19.80 -7.01
CA GLU A 24 -21.41 -19.57 -7.28
C GLU A 24 -20.74 -18.90 -6.08
N ARG A 25 -19.64 -19.49 -5.61
CA ARG A 25 -18.78 -18.95 -4.55
C ARG A 25 -17.38 -18.73 -5.12
N VAL A 26 -16.84 -17.53 -4.92
CA VAL A 26 -15.48 -17.19 -5.32
C VAL A 26 -14.60 -17.10 -4.08
N TYR A 27 -13.58 -17.94 -4.03
CA TYR A 27 -12.58 -17.93 -2.97
C TYR A 27 -11.31 -17.27 -3.49
N GLU A 28 -10.88 -16.23 -2.78
CA GLU A 28 -9.59 -15.60 -3.03
C GLU A 28 -8.58 -16.04 -1.97
N SER A 29 -7.39 -16.42 -2.42
CA SER A 29 -6.27 -16.75 -1.54
C SER A 29 -5.05 -15.90 -1.89
N GLN A 30 -4.39 -15.38 -0.85
CA GLN A 30 -3.20 -14.55 -0.97
C GLN A 30 -2.00 -15.39 -0.55
N LEU A 31 -1.02 -15.59 -1.43
CA LEU A 31 0.13 -16.45 -1.18
C LEU A 31 1.43 -15.66 -1.33
N LEU A 32 2.32 -15.79 -0.35
CA LEU A 32 3.69 -15.30 -0.45
C LEU A 32 4.53 -16.32 -1.22
N ARG A 33 5.13 -15.91 -2.33
CA ARG A 33 5.89 -16.79 -3.22
C ARG A 33 7.26 -16.21 -3.51
N ARG A 34 8.26 -17.10 -3.69
CA ARG A 34 9.59 -16.73 -4.18
C ARG A 34 9.97 -17.51 -5.42
N SER A 35 10.71 -16.86 -6.32
CA SER A 35 11.37 -17.52 -7.44
C SER A 35 12.86 -17.67 -7.16
N PHE A 36 13.39 -18.89 -7.21
CA PHE A 36 14.81 -19.17 -6.99
C PHE A 36 15.38 -20.00 -8.14
N ARG A 37 16.70 -19.96 -8.32
CA ARG A 37 17.41 -20.81 -9.28
C ARG A 37 18.04 -21.97 -8.54
N GLU A 38 17.74 -23.18 -8.99
CA GLU A 38 18.30 -24.43 -8.48
C GLU A 38 18.70 -25.25 -9.70
N ASP A 39 19.97 -25.65 -9.77
CA ASP A 39 20.53 -26.46 -10.86
C ASP A 39 20.23 -25.91 -12.27
N GLY A 40 20.40 -24.59 -12.44
CA GLY A 40 20.16 -23.91 -13.72
C GLY A 40 18.67 -23.74 -14.08
N ARG A 41 17.73 -24.19 -13.24
CA ARG A 41 16.28 -24.06 -13.48
C ARG A 41 15.66 -23.05 -12.52
N VAL A 42 14.75 -22.22 -13.04
CA VAL A 42 13.93 -21.32 -12.21
C VAL A 42 12.78 -22.13 -11.61
N ARG A 43 12.67 -22.12 -10.28
CA ARG A 43 11.60 -22.77 -9.52
C ARG A 43 10.85 -21.75 -8.68
N ASN A 44 9.56 -22.02 -8.44
CA ASN A 44 8.70 -21.21 -7.60
C ASN A 44 8.34 -21.97 -6.32
N GLU A 45 8.48 -21.32 -5.18
CA GLU A 45 8.15 -21.88 -3.86
C GLU A 45 7.13 -21.00 -3.15
N THR A 46 6.17 -21.63 -2.50
CA THR A 46 5.20 -20.96 -1.61
C THR A 46 5.83 -20.86 -0.23
N LEU A 47 6.02 -19.64 0.26
CA LEU A 47 6.60 -19.38 1.59
C LEU A 47 5.54 -19.36 2.69
N ALA A 48 4.40 -18.73 2.42
CA ALA A 48 3.33 -18.58 3.40
C ALA A 48 1.97 -18.35 2.72
N ASN A 49 0.90 -18.71 3.42
CA ASN A 49 -0.46 -18.31 3.09
C ASN A 49 -0.83 -17.07 3.91
N LEU A 50 -1.14 -15.98 3.22
CA LEU A 50 -1.48 -14.67 3.80
C LEU A 50 -2.99 -14.40 3.80
N SER A 51 -3.82 -15.39 3.46
CA SER A 51 -5.28 -15.22 3.34
C SER A 51 -5.99 -14.90 4.65
N VAL A 52 -5.35 -15.14 5.80
CA VAL A 52 -5.89 -14.83 7.13
C VAL A 52 -5.67 -13.37 7.51
N LEU A 53 -4.75 -12.69 6.83
CA LEU A 53 -4.42 -11.30 7.15
C LEU A 53 -5.52 -10.33 6.66
N PRO A 54 -5.72 -9.21 7.36
CA PRO A 54 -6.60 -8.16 6.89
C PRO A 54 -6.08 -7.57 5.56
N PRO A 55 -6.98 -7.07 4.70
CA PRO A 55 -6.62 -6.57 3.37
C PRO A 55 -5.61 -5.42 3.42
N GLU A 56 -5.67 -4.58 4.46
CA GLU A 56 -4.73 -3.46 4.66
C GLU A 56 -3.29 -3.94 4.87
N ALA A 57 -3.10 -5.01 5.66
CA ALA A 57 -1.78 -5.59 5.88
C ALA A 57 -1.22 -6.19 4.57
N ILE A 58 -2.06 -6.84 3.77
CA ILE A 58 -1.67 -7.37 2.46
C ILE A 58 -1.25 -6.22 1.52
N ALA A 59 -1.98 -5.10 1.53
CA ALA A 59 -1.63 -3.92 0.74
C ALA A 59 -0.30 -3.30 1.17
N ALA A 60 -0.06 -3.19 2.49
CA ALA A 60 1.20 -2.69 3.03
C ALA A 60 2.38 -3.59 2.63
N ILE A 61 2.25 -4.91 2.79
CA ILE A 61 3.30 -5.87 2.39
C ILE A 61 3.56 -5.79 0.88
N ARG A 62 2.51 -5.67 0.05
CA ARG A 62 2.68 -5.47 -1.40
C ARG A 62 3.44 -4.18 -1.72
N ALA A 63 3.15 -3.08 -1.02
CA ALA A 63 3.84 -1.81 -1.22
C ALA A 63 5.33 -1.92 -0.87
N ILE A 64 5.66 -2.53 0.28
CA ILE A 64 7.04 -2.75 0.72
C ILE A 64 7.79 -3.65 -0.28
N LEU A 65 7.19 -4.77 -0.70
CA LEU A 65 7.81 -5.69 -1.66
C LEU A 65 7.99 -5.07 -3.05
N ALA A 66 7.18 -4.07 -3.40
CA ALA A 66 7.36 -3.28 -4.63
C ALA A 66 8.43 -2.17 -4.49
N GLY A 67 9.11 -2.07 -3.34
CA GLY A 67 10.13 -1.06 -3.06
C GLY A 67 9.59 0.30 -2.63
N LYS A 68 8.30 0.38 -2.25
CA LYS A 68 7.73 1.63 -1.72
C LYS A 68 8.02 1.73 -0.23
N SER A 69 8.52 2.89 0.20
CA SER A 69 8.65 3.23 1.61
C SER A 69 7.28 3.61 2.19
N LEU A 70 6.88 2.96 3.27
CA LEU A 70 5.73 3.37 4.06
C LEU A 70 6.20 4.37 5.12
N VAL A 71 5.45 5.45 5.27
CA VAL A 71 5.68 6.48 6.28
C VAL A 71 4.48 6.55 7.20
N ASP A 72 4.73 6.79 8.48
CA ASP A 72 3.66 7.06 9.43
C ASP A 72 3.00 8.40 9.07
N PRO A 73 1.70 8.44 8.74
CA PRO A 73 1.02 9.68 8.41
C PRO A 73 1.12 10.72 9.53
N ALA A 74 1.17 10.32 10.80
CA ALA A 74 1.32 11.24 11.93
C ALA A 74 2.71 11.87 12.00
N ALA A 75 3.74 11.17 11.51
CA ALA A 75 5.10 11.69 11.44
C ALA A 75 5.31 12.67 10.27
N VAL A 76 4.51 12.55 9.21
CA VAL A 76 4.66 13.36 7.98
C VAL A 76 3.67 14.51 7.91
N CYS A 77 2.49 14.36 8.52
CA CYS A 77 1.43 15.35 8.44
C CYS A 77 0.76 15.55 9.80
N THR A 78 0.97 16.73 10.39
CA THR A 78 0.26 17.15 11.60
C THR A 78 -0.91 18.04 11.21
N VAL A 79 -2.14 17.64 11.57
CA VAL A 79 -3.34 18.44 11.32
C VAL A 79 -3.40 19.58 12.34
N THR A 80 -3.02 20.79 11.91
CA THR A 80 -2.98 21.98 12.78
C THR A 80 -4.35 22.66 12.94
N ARG A 81 -5.26 22.51 11.96
CA ARG A 81 -6.63 23.04 12.02
C ARG A 81 -7.53 22.33 10.99
N ALA A 82 -8.77 22.04 11.38
CA ALA A 82 -9.84 21.67 10.44
C ALA A 82 -10.53 22.94 9.93
N LEU A 83 -10.50 23.18 8.61
CA LEU A 83 -11.22 24.26 7.97
C LEU A 83 -12.59 23.77 7.45
N PRO A 84 -13.62 24.63 7.36
CA PRO A 84 -14.90 24.28 6.75
C PRO A 84 -14.71 23.75 5.32
N HIS A 85 -15.54 22.79 4.90
CA HIS A 85 -15.40 22.07 3.62
C HIS A 85 -15.18 22.99 2.39
N GLY A 86 -15.81 24.17 2.37
CA GLY A 86 -15.61 25.17 1.30
C GLY A 86 -14.19 25.74 1.19
N HIS A 87 -13.50 25.90 2.32
CA HIS A 87 -12.11 26.38 2.35
C HIS A 87 -11.12 25.31 1.86
N LEU A 88 -11.36 24.04 2.22
CA LEU A 88 -10.55 22.93 1.71
C LEU A 88 -10.73 22.75 0.20
N ALA A 89 -11.96 22.91 -0.30
CA ALA A 89 -12.23 22.89 -1.74
C ALA A 89 -11.43 23.97 -2.48
N ALA A 90 -11.48 25.22 -2.00
CA ALA A 90 -10.73 26.33 -2.59
C ALA A 90 -9.19 26.12 -2.52
N ALA A 91 -8.67 25.64 -1.39
CA ALA A 91 -7.26 25.34 -1.23
C ALA A 91 -6.81 24.19 -2.16
N SER A 92 -7.62 23.14 -2.32
CA SER A 92 -7.30 22.00 -3.19
C SER A 92 -7.26 22.38 -4.67
N VAL A 93 -8.16 23.27 -5.12
CA VAL A 93 -8.17 23.80 -6.49
C VAL A 93 -6.93 24.65 -6.75
N THR A 94 -6.58 25.51 -5.80
CA THR A 94 -5.39 26.37 -5.89
C THR A 94 -4.09 25.56 -5.90
N ALA A 95 -4.01 24.51 -5.06
CA ALA A 95 -2.87 23.60 -5.03
C ALA A 95 -2.68 22.82 -6.34
N LYS A 96 -3.79 22.40 -6.99
CA LYS A 96 -3.75 21.79 -8.33
C LYS A 96 -3.27 22.76 -9.40
N ALA A 97 -3.68 24.03 -9.32
CA ALA A 97 -3.31 25.04 -10.30
C ALA A 97 -1.82 25.42 -10.25
N LEU A 98 -1.21 25.44 -9.05
CA LEU A 98 0.16 25.91 -8.85
C LEU A 98 1.23 24.81 -8.85
N GLY A 99 0.84 23.54 -8.69
CA GLY A 99 1.75 22.39 -8.70
C GLY A 99 2.64 22.27 -7.44
N PRO A 100 3.15 21.07 -7.09
CA PRO A 100 3.83 20.75 -5.81
C PRO A 100 5.05 21.62 -5.46
N GLY A 101 5.68 22.27 -6.45
CA GLY A 101 6.92 23.01 -6.26
C GLY A 101 6.79 24.36 -5.55
N CYS A 102 5.63 25.01 -5.60
CA CYS A 102 5.52 26.40 -5.11
C CYS A 102 5.29 26.52 -3.59
N TRP A 103 4.87 25.45 -2.92
CA TRP A 103 4.47 25.41 -1.51
C TRP A 103 5.58 24.84 -0.62
N ALA A 104 6.49 24.05 -1.19
CA ALA A 104 7.64 23.49 -0.48
C ALA A 104 8.66 24.53 0.04
N ARG A 105 8.63 25.78 -0.45
CA ARG A 105 9.63 26.81 -0.12
C ARG A 105 9.29 27.65 1.13
N ARG A 106 8.08 27.55 1.69
CA ARG A 106 7.64 28.47 2.76
C ARG A 106 6.92 27.78 3.92
N ALA A 107 7.48 26.69 4.45
CA ALA A 107 7.16 26.26 5.82
C ALA A 107 7.91 27.16 6.83
N GLY A 108 7.63 28.46 6.79
CA GLY A 108 8.14 29.44 7.74
C GLY A 108 7.20 29.49 8.95
N THR A 109 7.75 29.22 10.12
CA THR A 109 7.11 29.28 11.43
C THR A 109 6.31 30.58 11.61
N VAL A 110 4.98 30.53 11.45
CA VAL A 110 4.13 31.65 11.87
C VAL A 110 3.95 31.53 13.39
N ARG A 111 4.79 32.30 14.08
CA ARG A 111 4.77 32.46 15.53
C ARG A 111 3.48 33.17 15.91
N SER A 112 2.79 32.57 16.86
CA SER A 112 1.55 33.01 17.47
C SER A 112 1.54 34.48 17.86
N ARG A 113 0.48 35.18 17.44
CA ARG A 113 -0.09 36.29 18.18
C ARG A 113 -1.49 36.49 17.62
N TRP A 114 -2.53 36.29 18.43
CA TRP A 114 -3.69 37.18 18.56
C TRP A 114 -4.52 36.72 19.77
N ARG A 115 -5.01 37.74 20.48
CA ARG A 115 -5.92 37.71 21.62
C ARG A 115 -7.25 37.05 21.27
#